data_AF-A0A5J4TAJ7-F1
#
_entry.id   AF-A0A5J4TAJ7-F1
#
_cell.length_a   1.000
_cell.length_b   1.000
_cell.length_c   1.000
_cell.angle_alpha   90.00
_cell.angle_beta   90.00
_cell.angle_gamma   90.00
#
_symmetry.space_group_name_H-M   'P 1'
#
loop_
_entity.id
_entity.type
_entity.pdbx_description
1 polymer ?
#
loop_
_entity_poly.entity_id
_entity_poly.type
_entity_poly.pdbx_seq_one_letter_code
_entity_poly.pdbx_strand_id
1 'polypeptide(L)'
;MHIIRLWDDGKKHITVQDIFEKYSGQYVVEGVRFNSDNPNVFYVFQGFKYKKLELVDAPKNDMFINALTYGTIAAGNQEVFEYILNWIAFIAQIAGQKTRTAIILQRLQRIGKNRFTDAISEMFSRYCQPNISTIEEFTGTFNSVIENVMFAVLNEMMNYYESKKGTAHAMKTIITDKTIRINEKNQPERRAENVINTIIVTNNDYPIQLDNSDGRYLVIKCKAVHRVDHEYFNKLSKRMDKDFYDNLLTFFLNRDISKFDPTDIPMTDAKKQLLNVNRTPVDDIIIKTIRNLKMAFQYQRQAK
;
A
#
# COMPACT_ATOMS: atom_id res chain seq x y z
N MET A 1 38.23 18.83 -1.43
CA MET A 1 38.06 17.48 -0.85
C MET A 1 38.85 17.46 0.46
N HIS A 2 38.18 17.41 1.62
CA HIS A 2 38.87 17.42 2.91
C HIS A 2 39.51 16.05 3.17
N ILE A 3 40.84 16.01 3.23
CA ILE A 3 41.59 14.79 3.54
C ILE A 3 41.68 14.67 5.07
N ILE A 4 40.95 13.73 5.65
CA ILE A 4 41.08 13.38 7.06
C ILE A 4 42.27 12.44 7.20
N ARG A 5 43.30 12.89 7.95
CA ARG A 5 44.53 12.14 8.19
C ARG A 5 44.44 11.47 9.56
N LEU A 6 44.52 10.15 9.59
CA LEU A 6 44.57 9.37 10.83
C LEU A 6 46.04 9.00 11.05
N TRP A 7 46.58 9.37 12.21
CA TRP A 7 47.97 9.08 12.56
C TRP A 7 48.09 7.62 13.03
N ASP A 8 49.12 6.92 12.53
CA ASP A 8 49.59 5.65 13.08
C ASP A 8 51.10 5.78 13.35
N ASP A 9 51.57 5.05 14.35
CA ASP A 9 52.71 5.28 15.22
C ASP A 9 54.09 5.18 14.50
N GLY A 10 54.34 6.09 13.57
CA GLY A 10 55.69 6.54 13.24
C GLY A 10 56.21 6.40 11.82
N LYS A 11 55.54 5.78 10.82
CA LYS A 11 56.15 5.68 9.45
C LYS A 11 55.25 5.77 8.20
N LYS A 12 53.94 6.07 8.28
CA LYS A 12 53.16 6.37 7.05
C LYS A 12 51.92 7.20 7.37
N HIS A 13 51.63 8.20 6.53
CA HIS A 13 50.32 8.84 6.57
C HIS A 13 49.28 7.86 6.06
N ILE A 14 48.32 7.51 6.92
CA ILE A 14 47.16 6.72 6.55
C ILE A 14 45.98 7.69 6.39
N THR A 15 45.44 7.74 5.18
CA THR A 15 44.21 8.46 4.88
C THR A 15 43.01 7.54 5.10
N VAL A 16 41.81 8.13 5.22
CA VAL A 16 40.56 7.34 5.20
C VAL A 16 40.44 6.48 3.94
N GLN A 17 40.98 6.95 2.81
CA GLN A 17 41.05 6.18 1.57
C GLN A 17 41.96 4.95 1.71
N ASP A 18 43.14 5.09 2.33
CA ASP A 18 44.05 3.96 2.58
C ASP A 18 43.40 2.88 3.47
N ILE A 19 42.61 3.30 4.48
CA ILE A 19 41.83 2.38 5.32
C ILE A 19 40.73 1.70 4.49
N PHE A 20 39.99 2.46 3.69
CA PHE A 20 38.91 1.93 2.87
C PHE A 20 39.43 0.94 1.82
N GLU A 21 40.57 1.23 1.18
CA GLU A 21 41.20 0.31 0.22
C GLU A 21 41.70 -0.97 0.90
N LYS A 22 42.40 -0.83 2.04
CA LYS A 22 42.94 -1.97 2.82
C LYS A 22 41.86 -2.90 3.35
N TYR A 23 40.72 -2.36 3.77
CA TYR A 23 39.61 -3.12 4.34
C TYR A 23 38.38 -3.17 3.42
N SER A 24 38.53 -2.84 2.15
CA SER A 24 37.44 -2.82 1.15
C SER A 24 36.65 -4.13 1.12
N GLY A 25 37.35 -5.26 1.23
CA GLY A 25 36.76 -6.61 1.31
C GLY A 25 35.87 -6.84 2.54
N GLN A 26 36.07 -6.11 3.64
CA GLN A 26 35.22 -6.16 4.84
C GLN A 26 33.95 -5.34 4.70
N TYR A 27 33.88 -4.43 3.71
CA TYR A 27 32.69 -3.64 3.38
C TYR A 27 31.90 -4.25 2.20
N VAL A 28 32.32 -5.41 1.70
CA VAL A 28 31.58 -6.14 0.66
C VAL A 28 30.39 -6.83 1.32
N VAL A 29 29.21 -6.41 0.92
CA VAL A 29 27.96 -7.10 1.23
C VAL A 29 27.51 -7.91 0.01
N GLU A 30 26.90 -9.07 0.24
CA GLU A 30 26.33 -9.95 -0.80
C GLU A 30 25.25 -9.24 -1.63
N GLY A 31 24.61 -8.21 -1.06
CA GLY A 31 23.67 -7.35 -1.75
C GLY A 31 22.93 -6.42 -0.80
N VAL A 32 21.97 -5.68 -1.36
CA VAL A 32 21.03 -4.84 -0.63
C VAL A 32 19.66 -5.52 -0.62
N ARG A 33 19.05 -5.62 0.56
CA ARG A 33 17.69 -6.12 0.76
C ARG A 33 16.88 -5.10 1.56
N PHE A 34 15.57 -5.12 1.41
CA PHE A 34 14.75 -4.23 2.22
C PHE A 34 14.84 -4.59 3.72
N ASN A 35 14.67 -5.87 4.03
CA ASN A 35 14.78 -6.42 5.38
C ASN A 35 15.45 -7.80 5.29
N SER A 36 16.38 -8.12 6.19
CA SER A 36 17.11 -9.38 6.18
C SER A 36 17.77 -9.68 7.53
N ASP A 37 17.78 -10.96 7.92
CA ASP A 37 18.55 -11.46 9.06
C ASP A 37 19.97 -11.92 8.66
N ASN A 38 20.32 -11.86 7.38
CA ASN A 38 21.65 -12.27 6.89
C ASN A 38 22.69 -11.17 7.21
N PRO A 39 23.71 -11.45 8.03
CA PRO A 39 24.73 -10.45 8.40
C PRO A 39 25.60 -9.98 7.23
N ASN A 40 25.64 -10.72 6.13
CA ASN A 40 26.39 -10.36 4.93
C ASN A 40 25.57 -9.46 3.96
N VAL A 41 24.33 -9.13 4.28
CA VAL A 41 23.45 -8.30 3.45
C VAL A 41 23.23 -6.96 4.11
N PHE A 42 23.31 -5.88 3.32
CA PHE A 42 22.92 -4.58 3.80
C PHE A 42 21.38 -4.44 3.77
N TYR A 43 20.75 -4.36 4.93
CA TYR A 43 19.30 -4.16 5.03
C TYR A 43 18.93 -2.67 5.16
N VAL A 44 17.94 -2.24 4.38
CA VAL A 44 17.53 -0.83 4.33
C VAL A 44 16.58 -0.45 5.48
N PHE A 45 15.80 -1.41 5.99
CA PHE A 45 14.83 -1.19 7.05
C PHE A 45 15.51 -1.09 8.42
N GLN A 46 15.62 0.14 8.93
CA GLN A 46 16.23 0.47 10.23
C GLN A 46 15.18 0.64 11.35
N GLY A 47 13.99 0.04 11.18
CA GLY A 47 12.86 0.23 12.09
C GLY A 47 12.04 1.48 11.81
N PHE A 48 10.93 1.63 12.55
CA PHE A 48 9.98 2.73 12.40
C PHE A 48 10.45 4.02 13.10
N LYS A 49 9.91 5.16 12.64
CA LYS A 49 10.13 6.48 13.27
C LYS A 49 9.58 6.52 14.70
N TYR A 50 8.42 5.90 14.91
CA TYR A 50 7.70 5.88 16.18
C TYR A 50 8.04 4.63 16.99
N LYS A 51 7.84 4.69 18.30
CA LYS A 51 8.24 3.64 19.24
C LYS A 51 7.07 2.73 19.57
N LYS A 52 7.34 1.43 19.67
CA LYS A 52 6.43 0.48 20.28
C LYS A 52 6.35 0.74 21.79
N LEU A 53 5.13 0.88 22.31
CA LEU A 53 4.81 1.04 23.72
C LEU A 53 4.49 -0.34 24.34
N GLU A 54 4.55 -0.42 25.67
CA GLU A 54 4.13 -1.64 26.40
C GLU A 54 2.61 -1.82 26.37
N LEU A 55 1.86 -0.72 26.49
CA LEU A 55 0.41 -0.69 26.49
C LEU A 55 -0.10 0.37 25.50
N VAL A 56 -1.24 0.08 24.88
CA VAL A 56 -1.94 0.99 23.97
C VAL A 56 -2.98 1.79 24.76
N ASP A 57 -2.90 3.12 24.67
CA ASP A 57 -3.94 4.03 25.12
C ASP A 57 -5.00 4.17 24.03
N ALA A 58 -5.98 3.25 24.03
CA ALA A 58 -7.01 3.16 23.00
C ALA A 58 -7.77 4.49 22.73
N PRO A 59 -8.15 5.28 23.75
CA PRO A 59 -8.74 6.61 23.54
C PRO A 59 -7.98 7.57 22.63
N LYS A 60 -6.64 7.46 22.54
CA LYS A 60 -5.83 8.32 21.66
C LYS A 60 -6.09 8.03 20.19
N ASN A 61 -6.32 6.77 19.85
CA ASN A 61 -6.53 6.32 18.48
C ASN A 61 -8.00 6.21 18.08
N ASP A 62 -8.94 6.31 19.03
CA ASP A 62 -10.37 6.08 18.82
C ASP A 62 -10.97 6.91 17.67
N MET A 63 -10.63 8.20 17.58
CA MET A 63 -11.11 9.05 16.49
C MET A 63 -10.63 8.57 15.11
N PHE A 64 -9.42 8.02 15.03
CA PHE A 64 -8.85 7.51 13.80
C PHE A 64 -9.38 6.11 13.46
N ILE A 65 -9.43 5.21 14.45
CA ILE A 65 -9.82 3.81 14.26
C ILE A 65 -11.34 3.70 14.10
N ASN A 66 -12.13 4.24 15.02
CA ASN A 66 -13.58 4.03 15.04
C ASN A 66 -14.31 5.08 14.19
N ALA A 67 -14.08 6.38 14.41
CA ALA A 67 -14.84 7.39 13.67
C ALA A 67 -14.40 7.49 12.19
N LEU A 68 -13.09 7.60 11.93
CA LEU A 68 -12.58 7.69 10.56
C LEU A 68 -12.57 6.33 9.86
N THR A 69 -11.85 5.34 10.40
CA THR A 69 -11.63 4.08 9.68
C THR A 69 -12.90 3.24 9.61
N TYR A 70 -13.60 2.98 10.71
CA TYR A 70 -14.87 2.23 10.67
C TYR A 70 -16.02 3.05 10.05
N GLY A 71 -16.28 4.25 10.57
CA GLY A 71 -17.43 5.05 10.15
C GLY A 71 -17.35 5.58 8.72
N THR A 72 -16.19 6.15 8.34
CA THR A 72 -16.01 6.82 7.03
C THR A 72 -15.43 5.88 5.98
N ILE A 73 -14.27 5.25 6.25
CA ILE A 73 -13.55 4.45 5.27
C ILE A 73 -14.28 3.14 5.00
N ALA A 74 -14.51 2.32 6.02
CA ALA A 74 -15.23 1.05 5.91
C ALA A 74 -16.75 1.22 5.76
N ALA A 75 -17.25 2.46 5.80
CA ALA A 75 -18.67 2.80 5.67
C ALA A 75 -19.58 2.05 6.66
N GLY A 76 -19.07 1.70 7.84
CA GLY A 76 -19.77 0.93 8.87
C GLY A 76 -19.86 -0.59 8.58
N ASN A 77 -19.09 -1.10 7.61
CA ASN A 77 -19.00 -2.53 7.36
C ASN A 77 -17.87 -3.14 8.21
N GLN A 78 -18.24 -4.02 9.15
CA GLN A 78 -17.29 -4.66 10.08
C GLN A 78 -16.25 -5.53 9.37
N GLU A 79 -16.66 -6.33 8.40
CA GLU A 79 -15.75 -7.24 7.67
C GLU A 79 -14.68 -6.44 6.90
N VAL A 80 -15.09 -5.37 6.22
CA VAL A 80 -14.18 -4.45 5.53
C VAL A 80 -13.26 -3.74 6.52
N PHE A 81 -13.80 -3.32 7.67
CA PHE A 81 -13.03 -2.67 8.72
C PHE A 81 -11.93 -3.57 9.28
N GLU A 82 -12.27 -4.80 9.66
CA GLU A 82 -11.30 -5.79 10.15
C GLU A 82 -10.23 -6.10 9.10
N TYR A 83 -10.63 -6.24 7.83
CA TYR A 83 -9.69 -6.44 6.74
C TYR A 83 -8.72 -5.27 6.61
N ILE A 84 -9.18 -4.01 6.63
CA ILE A 84 -8.30 -2.82 6.55
C ILE A 84 -7.28 -2.84 7.69
N LEU A 85 -7.72 -3.08 8.93
CA LEU A 85 -6.83 -3.07 10.08
C LEU A 85 -5.80 -4.21 10.02
N ASN A 86 -6.23 -5.40 9.64
CA ASN A 86 -5.34 -6.56 9.45
C ASN A 86 -4.34 -6.32 8.31
N TRP A 87 -4.79 -5.71 7.21
CA TRP A 87 -3.95 -5.40 6.06
C TRP A 87 -2.83 -4.40 6.43
N ILE A 88 -3.15 -3.35 7.19
CA ILE A 88 -2.14 -2.40 7.69
C ILE A 88 -1.21 -3.07 8.71
N ALA A 89 -1.77 -3.87 9.63
CA ALA A 89 -0.98 -4.61 10.61
C ALA A 89 0.00 -5.58 9.95
N PHE A 90 -0.41 -6.30 8.90
CA PHE A 90 0.46 -7.18 8.12
C PHE A 90 1.69 -6.44 7.59
N ILE A 91 1.49 -5.26 7.01
CA ILE A 91 2.59 -4.44 6.46
C ILE A 91 3.53 -3.96 7.58
N ALA A 92 2.98 -3.55 8.72
CA ALA A 92 3.77 -3.07 9.85
C ALA A 92 4.55 -4.19 10.56
N GLN A 93 3.95 -5.37 10.73
CA GLN A 93 4.56 -6.50 11.43
C GLN A 93 5.56 -7.26 10.56
N ILE A 94 5.29 -7.35 9.25
CA ILE A 94 6.07 -8.16 8.32
C ILE A 94 6.74 -7.24 7.28
N ALA A 95 7.62 -6.37 7.79
CA ALA A 95 8.33 -5.39 6.98
C ALA A 95 9.15 -6.08 5.87
N GLY A 96 8.93 -5.66 4.62
CA GLY A 96 9.54 -6.26 3.44
C GLY A 96 8.68 -7.31 2.72
N GLN A 97 7.47 -7.61 3.21
CA GLN A 97 6.53 -8.47 2.50
C GLN A 97 5.38 -7.70 1.86
N LYS A 98 4.90 -8.22 0.73
CA LYS A 98 3.73 -7.71 0.02
C LYS A 98 2.49 -8.50 0.42
N THR A 99 1.41 -7.79 0.62
CA THR A 99 0.06 -8.35 0.75
C THR A 99 -0.44 -8.96 -0.56
N ARG A 100 0.15 -8.58 -1.70
CA ARG A 100 -0.32 -8.91 -3.06
C ARG A 100 -1.75 -8.44 -3.35
N THR A 101 -2.24 -7.51 -2.54
CA THR A 101 -3.53 -6.87 -2.69
C THR A 101 -3.40 -5.36 -2.54
N ALA A 102 -4.43 -4.64 -2.99
CA ALA A 102 -4.51 -3.20 -2.94
C ALA A 102 -5.92 -2.76 -2.52
N ILE A 103 -5.99 -1.61 -1.85
CA ILE A 103 -7.26 -1.04 -1.42
C ILE A 103 -7.62 0.13 -2.33
N ILE A 104 -8.85 0.17 -2.85
CA ILE A 104 -9.36 1.28 -3.64
C ILE A 104 -10.41 2.02 -2.81
N LEU A 105 -10.17 3.30 -2.52
CA LEU A 105 -11.07 4.19 -1.80
C LEU A 105 -11.78 5.13 -2.78
N GLN A 106 -13.06 4.86 -3.04
CA GLN A 106 -13.88 5.59 -4.01
C GLN A 106 -14.74 6.69 -3.37
N ARG A 107 -15.24 7.58 -4.25
CA ARG A 107 -16.22 8.66 -4.02
C ARG A 107 -15.84 9.82 -3.12
N LEU A 108 -16.42 10.99 -3.46
CA LEU A 108 -16.46 12.26 -2.72
C LEU A 108 -15.11 12.73 -2.18
N GLN A 109 -14.61 13.84 -2.71
CA GLN A 109 -13.51 14.54 -2.05
C GLN A 109 -13.96 15.08 -0.69
N ARG A 110 -12.98 15.34 0.18
CA ARG A 110 -13.16 16.02 1.48
C ARG A 110 -14.03 15.27 2.49
N ILE A 111 -14.03 13.94 2.43
CA ILE A 111 -14.66 13.08 3.45
C ILE A 111 -13.64 12.46 4.43
N GLY A 112 -12.35 12.71 4.25
CA GLY A 112 -11.29 12.19 5.15
C GLY A 112 -10.40 11.09 4.59
N LYS A 113 -10.58 10.68 3.31
CA LYS A 113 -9.70 9.68 2.65
C LYS A 113 -8.23 10.04 2.74
N ASN A 114 -7.89 11.29 2.43
CA ASN A 114 -6.50 11.76 2.52
C ASN A 114 -6.02 11.77 3.98
N ARG A 115 -6.85 12.20 4.94
CA ARG A 115 -6.47 12.15 6.36
C ARG A 115 -6.17 10.73 6.86
N PHE A 116 -6.92 9.76 6.35
CA PHE A 116 -6.65 8.35 6.62
C PHE A 116 -5.30 7.94 6.04
N THR A 117 -5.06 8.18 4.75
CA THR A 117 -3.80 7.80 4.09
C THR A 117 -2.59 8.58 4.61
N ASP A 118 -2.75 9.86 4.94
CA ASP A 118 -1.71 10.74 5.50
C ASP A 118 -1.21 10.19 6.83
N ALA A 119 -2.11 9.76 7.71
CA ALA A 119 -1.73 9.20 9.01
C ALA A 119 -0.97 7.88 8.87
N ILE A 120 -1.43 6.97 7.99
CA ILE A 120 -0.71 5.72 7.72
C ILE A 120 0.64 5.99 7.05
N SER A 121 0.69 6.98 6.15
CA SER A 121 1.92 7.40 5.50
C SER A 121 2.94 7.96 6.48
N GLU A 122 2.49 8.80 7.42
CA GLU A 122 3.35 9.35 8.47
C GLU A 122 3.83 8.26 9.42
N MET A 123 2.98 7.30 9.77
CA MET A 123 3.36 6.14 10.59
C MET A 123 4.52 5.34 9.97
N PHE A 124 4.48 5.11 8.65
CA PHE A 124 5.56 4.44 7.91
C PHE A 124 6.72 5.38 7.54
N SER A 125 6.47 6.70 7.53
CA SER A 125 7.43 7.78 7.33
C SER A 125 8.35 7.53 6.12
N ARG A 126 9.66 7.36 6.35
CA ARG A 126 10.68 7.21 5.31
C ARG A 126 10.49 6.02 4.35
N TYR A 127 9.65 5.05 4.70
CA TYR A 127 9.34 3.90 3.84
C TYR A 127 8.01 4.07 3.09
N CYS A 128 7.48 5.30 3.05
CA CYS A 128 6.22 5.61 2.40
C CYS A 128 6.39 6.62 1.28
N GLN A 129 5.63 6.44 0.20
CA GLN A 129 5.36 7.47 -0.78
C GLN A 129 3.90 7.96 -0.68
N PRO A 130 3.63 9.09 -0.01
CA PRO A 130 2.28 9.51 0.39
C PRO A 130 1.41 10.06 -0.75
N ASN A 131 2.01 10.34 -1.91
CA ASN A 131 1.27 10.91 -3.04
C ASN A 131 1.96 10.59 -4.36
N ILE A 132 1.52 9.52 -5.01
CA ILE A 132 1.87 9.20 -6.39
C ILE A 132 0.72 9.65 -7.26
N SER A 133 1.00 10.63 -8.12
CA SER A 133 0.00 11.28 -8.96
C SER A 133 -0.15 10.61 -10.33
N THR A 134 0.90 9.91 -10.77
CA THR A 134 0.98 9.32 -12.10
C THR A 134 1.46 7.87 -12.01
N ILE A 135 0.91 6.98 -12.84
CA ILE A 135 1.35 5.57 -12.87
C ILE A 135 2.77 5.45 -13.44
N GLU A 136 3.16 6.44 -14.24
CA GLU A 136 4.48 6.64 -14.82
C GLU A 136 5.58 6.77 -13.76
N GLU A 137 5.27 7.20 -12.54
CA GLU A 137 6.23 7.14 -11.43
C GLU A 137 6.60 5.70 -11.04
N PHE A 138 5.73 4.72 -11.33
CA PHE A 138 6.06 3.29 -11.17
C PHE A 138 6.65 2.66 -12.44
N THR A 139 6.08 2.98 -13.61
CA THR A 139 6.35 2.26 -14.87
C THR A 139 7.19 3.02 -15.88
N GLY A 140 7.42 4.31 -15.63
CA GLY A 140 8.14 5.19 -16.54
C GLY A 140 9.64 4.92 -16.57
N THR A 141 10.34 5.70 -17.39
CA THR A 141 11.77 5.54 -17.61
C THR A 141 12.59 5.75 -16.34
N PHE A 142 12.17 6.62 -15.42
CA PHE A 142 12.86 6.84 -14.16
C PHE A 142 11.91 6.61 -12.99
N ASN A 143 12.20 5.59 -12.18
CA ASN A 143 11.30 5.08 -11.15
C ASN A 143 12.04 4.75 -9.84
N SER A 144 13.15 5.43 -9.53
CA SER A 144 13.85 5.24 -8.26
C SER A 144 13.04 5.66 -7.03
N VAL A 145 12.00 6.49 -7.21
CA VAL A 145 11.12 6.95 -6.13
C VAL A 145 10.38 5.82 -5.40
N ILE A 146 10.22 4.68 -6.05
CA ILE A 146 9.53 3.50 -5.49
C ILE A 146 10.51 2.44 -4.95
N GLU A 147 11.82 2.65 -5.05
CA GLU A 147 12.81 1.76 -4.48
C GLU A 147 12.78 1.85 -2.95
N ASN A 148 12.80 0.70 -2.26
CA ASN A 148 12.74 0.61 -0.80
C ASN A 148 11.49 1.27 -0.16
N VAL A 149 10.38 1.34 -0.91
CA VAL A 149 9.08 1.83 -0.41
C VAL A 149 8.20 0.65 0.02
N MET A 150 7.71 0.68 1.26
CA MET A 150 6.78 -0.33 1.80
C MET A 150 5.33 0.01 1.55
N PHE A 151 5.00 1.30 1.51
CA PHE A 151 3.64 1.79 1.41
C PHE A 151 3.56 2.95 0.42
N ALA A 152 2.59 2.91 -0.48
CA ALA A 152 2.39 4.00 -1.42
C ALA A 152 0.90 4.33 -1.58
N VAL A 153 0.62 5.62 -1.69
CA VAL A 153 -0.74 6.13 -1.91
C VAL A 153 -0.80 6.71 -3.31
N LEU A 154 -1.68 6.13 -4.13
CA LEU A 154 -1.91 6.57 -5.49
C LEU A 154 -3.14 7.47 -5.48
N ASN A 155 -2.92 8.78 -5.54
CA ASN A 155 -3.98 9.75 -5.40
C ASN A 155 -4.39 10.29 -6.76
N GLU A 156 -5.70 10.29 -7.01
CA GLU A 156 -6.28 10.83 -8.23
C GLU A 156 -5.64 10.30 -9.51
N MET A 157 -5.23 9.02 -9.53
CA MET A 157 -4.70 8.30 -10.70
C MET A 157 -5.42 8.81 -11.93
N MET A 158 -4.78 9.74 -12.63
CA MET A 158 -5.46 10.58 -13.60
C MET A 158 -6.02 9.66 -14.66
N ASN A 159 -7.19 10.01 -15.18
CA ASN A 159 -7.71 9.43 -16.42
C ASN A 159 -6.77 9.84 -17.56
N TYR A 160 -5.54 9.32 -17.58
CA TYR A 160 -4.67 9.47 -18.72
C TYR A 160 -5.40 8.85 -19.90
N TYR A 161 -5.34 9.56 -21.02
CA TYR A 161 -5.91 9.18 -22.29
C TYR A 161 -5.32 7.86 -22.86
N GLU A 162 -4.49 7.17 -22.08
CA GLU A 162 -4.07 5.78 -22.29
C GLU A 162 -5.16 4.79 -21.88
N SER A 163 -5.15 3.61 -22.51
CA SER A 163 -6.16 2.60 -22.22
C SER A 163 -6.12 2.19 -20.74
N LYS A 164 -7.27 2.26 -20.04
CA LYS A 164 -7.44 1.74 -18.67
C LYS A 164 -6.89 0.31 -18.48
N LYS A 165 -6.80 -0.45 -19.58
CA LYS A 165 -6.18 -1.79 -19.66
C LYS A 165 -4.67 -1.78 -19.41
N GLY A 166 -3.94 -0.81 -19.97
CA GLY A 166 -2.48 -0.67 -19.77
C GLY A 166 -2.15 -0.40 -18.31
N THR A 167 -2.83 0.58 -17.71
CA THR A 167 -2.72 0.89 -16.28
C THR A 167 -3.10 -0.32 -15.41
N ALA A 168 -4.15 -1.05 -15.77
CA ALA A 168 -4.55 -2.25 -15.03
C ALA A 168 -3.48 -3.35 -15.06
N HIS A 169 -2.85 -3.58 -16.22
CA HIS A 169 -1.77 -4.54 -16.35
C HIS A 169 -0.55 -4.13 -15.50
N ALA A 170 -0.11 -2.87 -15.62
CA ALA A 170 0.97 -2.32 -14.82
C ALA A 170 0.73 -2.49 -13.31
N MET A 171 -0.46 -2.12 -12.84
CA MET A 171 -0.81 -2.24 -11.43
C MET A 171 -0.82 -3.69 -10.94
N LYS A 172 -1.29 -4.64 -11.77
CA LYS A 172 -1.21 -6.08 -11.42
C LYS A 172 0.23 -6.48 -11.16
N THR A 173 1.15 -6.16 -12.07
CA THR A 173 2.59 -6.42 -11.93
C THR A 173 3.14 -5.79 -10.65
N ILE A 174 2.87 -4.50 -10.41
CA ILE A 174 3.36 -3.79 -9.21
C ILE A 174 2.84 -4.44 -7.92
N ILE A 175 1.60 -4.91 -7.90
CA ILE A 175 0.97 -5.53 -6.74
C ILE A 175 1.50 -6.95 -6.52
N THR A 176 1.76 -7.74 -7.56
CA THR A 176 2.10 -9.16 -7.41
C THR A 176 3.59 -9.47 -7.39
N ASP A 177 4.37 -8.75 -8.19
CA ASP A 177 5.75 -9.14 -8.47
C ASP A 177 6.65 -8.87 -7.28
N LYS A 178 7.59 -9.78 -7.03
CA LYS A 178 8.55 -9.69 -5.92
C LYS A 178 9.74 -8.76 -6.22
N THR A 179 9.96 -8.43 -7.49
CA THR A 179 11.09 -7.62 -7.93
C THR A 179 10.63 -6.56 -8.91
N ILE A 180 11.27 -5.40 -8.86
CA ILE A 180 11.04 -4.31 -9.81
C ILE A 180 12.36 -3.88 -10.43
N ARG A 181 12.32 -3.48 -11.70
CA ARG A 181 13.46 -2.85 -12.37
C ARG A 181 13.47 -1.38 -11.95
N ILE A 182 14.58 -0.96 -11.36
CA ILE A 182 14.82 0.43 -11.00
C ILE A 182 15.76 1.02 -12.03
N ASN A 183 15.29 2.11 -12.64
CA ASN A 183 16.09 2.96 -13.51
C ASN A 183 16.18 4.35 -12.89
N GLU A 184 17.40 4.76 -12.58
CA GLU A 184 17.71 6.03 -11.95
C GLU A 184 18.62 6.83 -12.88
N LYS A 185 18.38 8.14 -12.95
CA LYS A 185 19.09 8.99 -13.89
C LYS A 185 20.59 8.96 -13.61
N ASN A 186 21.38 8.70 -14.66
CA ASN A 186 22.84 8.58 -14.60
C ASN A 186 23.36 7.42 -13.72
N GLN A 187 22.54 6.40 -13.46
CA GLN A 187 22.94 5.19 -12.76
C GLN A 187 22.64 3.95 -13.61
N PRO A 188 23.41 2.86 -13.47
CA PRO A 188 23.06 1.59 -14.06
C PRO A 188 21.70 1.11 -13.56
N GLU A 189 20.91 0.58 -14.48
CA GLU A 189 19.67 -0.07 -14.12
C GLU A 189 19.95 -1.32 -13.27
N ARG A 190 19.07 -1.56 -12.30
CA ARG A 190 19.21 -2.66 -11.36
C ARG A 190 17.87 -3.30 -11.06
N ARG A 191 17.91 -4.52 -10.53
CA ARG A 191 16.73 -5.18 -9.95
C ARG A 191 16.72 -4.92 -8.45
N ALA A 192 15.61 -4.38 -7.96
CA ALA A 192 15.36 -4.20 -6.54
C ALA A 192 14.22 -5.12 -6.08
N GLU A 193 14.15 -5.37 -4.77
CA GLU A 193 12.99 -6.00 -4.17
C GLU A 193 11.79 -5.06 -4.25
N ASN A 194 10.65 -5.60 -4.65
CA ASN A 194 9.40 -4.90 -4.60
C ASN A 194 8.72 -5.28 -3.28
N VAL A 195 8.59 -4.32 -2.38
CA VAL A 195 7.94 -4.50 -1.06
C VAL A 195 6.74 -3.57 -0.88
N ILE A 196 6.30 -2.93 -1.97
CA ILE A 196 5.29 -1.87 -1.96
C ILE A 196 3.90 -2.44 -1.74
N ASN A 197 3.12 -1.83 -0.87
CA ASN A 197 1.70 -2.07 -0.67
C ASN A 197 0.93 -0.78 -0.96
N THR A 198 -0.21 -0.86 -1.66
CA THR A 198 -0.83 0.34 -2.24
C THR A 198 -2.26 0.59 -1.80
N ILE A 199 -2.56 1.87 -1.55
CA ILE A 199 -3.92 2.39 -1.48
C ILE A 199 -4.14 3.34 -2.64
N ILE A 200 -5.21 3.12 -3.39
CA ILE A 200 -5.62 3.96 -4.51
C ILE A 200 -6.78 4.84 -4.04
N VAL A 201 -6.59 6.15 -4.03
CA VAL A 201 -7.63 7.13 -3.67
C VAL A 201 -8.15 7.76 -4.94
N THR A 202 -9.46 7.67 -5.17
CA THR A 202 -10.08 8.18 -6.40
C THR A 202 -11.48 8.73 -6.16
N ASN A 203 -11.87 9.67 -7.02
CA ASN A 203 -13.23 10.18 -7.09
C ASN A 203 -14.02 9.55 -8.24
N ASN A 204 -13.34 8.79 -9.11
CA ASN A 204 -13.96 8.05 -10.20
C ASN A 204 -14.58 6.76 -9.66
N ASP A 205 -15.85 6.52 -9.96
CA ASP A 205 -16.52 5.26 -9.63
C ASP A 205 -15.92 4.07 -10.44
N TYR A 206 -15.20 4.34 -11.54
CA TYR A 206 -14.57 3.36 -12.44
C TYR A 206 -13.08 3.65 -12.72
N PRO A 207 -12.21 3.58 -11.70
CA PRO A 207 -10.81 4.01 -11.79
C PRO A 207 -9.92 3.04 -12.58
N ILE A 208 -10.22 1.75 -12.54
CA ILE A 208 -9.43 0.68 -13.17
C ILE A 208 -10.37 -0.37 -13.75
N GLN A 209 -10.00 -0.94 -14.91
CA GLN A 209 -10.72 -2.08 -15.47
C GLN A 209 -10.27 -3.35 -14.76
N LEU A 210 -11.19 -3.99 -14.03
CA LEU A 210 -10.97 -5.24 -13.33
C LEU A 210 -11.55 -6.41 -14.13
N ASP A 211 -10.83 -7.52 -14.15
CA ASP A 211 -11.35 -8.78 -14.66
C ASP A 211 -12.32 -9.40 -13.65
N ASN A 212 -13.26 -10.23 -14.12
CA ASN A 212 -14.25 -10.91 -13.27
C ASN A 212 -13.62 -11.78 -12.17
N SER A 213 -12.40 -12.28 -12.39
CA SER A 213 -11.64 -13.09 -11.45
C SER A 213 -10.58 -12.32 -10.66
N ASP A 214 -10.60 -10.97 -10.69
CA ASP A 214 -9.55 -10.19 -10.03
C ASP A 214 -9.73 -10.16 -8.50
N GLY A 215 -8.94 -11.03 -7.85
CA GLY A 215 -8.83 -11.14 -6.40
C GLY A 215 -7.83 -10.18 -5.75
N ARG A 216 -7.30 -9.16 -6.44
CA ARG A 216 -6.26 -8.27 -5.89
C ARG A 216 -6.78 -7.02 -5.23
N TYR A 217 -8.01 -6.61 -5.52
CA TYR A 217 -8.53 -5.32 -5.09
C TYR A 217 -9.67 -5.44 -4.10
N LEU A 218 -9.50 -4.80 -2.94
CA LEU A 218 -10.60 -4.41 -2.07
C LEU A 218 -11.14 -3.07 -2.56
N VAL A 219 -12.37 -3.03 -3.05
CA VAL A 219 -13.00 -1.80 -3.55
C VAL A 219 -13.96 -1.28 -2.50
N ILE A 220 -13.79 -0.05 -2.04
CA ILE A 220 -14.58 0.52 -0.96
C ILE A 220 -15.20 1.83 -1.41
N LYS A 221 -16.51 1.94 -1.21
CA LYS A 221 -17.26 3.18 -1.41
C LYS A 221 -17.42 3.86 -0.06
N CYS A 222 -16.52 4.80 0.23
CA CYS A 222 -16.46 5.46 1.52
C CYS A 222 -17.75 6.28 1.81
N LYS A 223 -18.12 6.36 3.09
CA LYS A 223 -19.29 7.10 3.55
C LYS A 223 -18.92 8.54 3.92
N ALA A 224 -19.79 9.48 3.59
CA ALA A 224 -19.63 10.90 3.90
C ALA A 224 -20.11 11.23 5.32
N VAL A 225 -19.51 10.63 6.36
CA VAL A 225 -19.92 10.86 7.76
C VAL A 225 -19.53 12.27 8.22
N HIS A 226 -18.29 12.68 7.96
CA HIS A 226 -17.71 13.97 8.38
C HIS A 226 -17.49 14.92 7.20
N ARG A 227 -18.40 14.94 6.21
CA ARG A 227 -18.19 15.74 4.99
C ARG A 227 -18.17 17.23 5.32
N VAL A 228 -17.05 17.90 5.03
CA VAL A 228 -16.82 19.34 5.33
C VAL A 228 -16.87 19.64 6.84
N ASP A 229 -16.67 18.62 7.68
CA ASP A 229 -16.60 18.77 9.14
C ASP A 229 -15.21 19.26 9.55
N HIS A 230 -15.00 20.56 9.38
CA HIS A 230 -13.72 21.21 9.68
C HIS A 230 -13.33 21.05 11.16
N GLU A 231 -14.31 21.06 12.07
CA GLU A 231 -14.04 20.91 13.50
C GLU A 231 -13.48 19.52 13.83
N TYR A 232 -14.13 18.47 13.33
CA TYR A 232 -13.64 17.10 13.48
C TYR A 232 -12.23 16.93 12.94
N PHE A 233 -11.97 17.38 11.69
CA PHE A 233 -10.65 17.21 11.08
C PHE A 233 -9.57 18.06 11.75
N ASN A 234 -9.91 19.25 12.26
CA ASN A 234 -8.98 20.07 13.03
C ASN A 234 -8.64 19.41 14.37
N LYS A 235 -9.64 18.85 15.06
CA LYS A 235 -9.44 18.10 16.31
C LYS A 235 -8.59 16.85 16.08
N LEU A 236 -8.87 16.11 15.00
CA LEU A 236 -8.10 14.94 14.62
C LEU A 236 -6.64 15.33 14.32
N SER A 237 -6.42 16.33 13.47
CA SER A 237 -5.08 16.79 13.09
C SER A 237 -4.26 17.26 14.30
N LYS A 238 -4.89 17.97 15.25
CA LYS A 238 -4.23 18.41 16.49
C LYS A 238 -3.82 17.25 17.40
N ARG A 239 -4.54 16.12 17.34
CA ARG A 239 -4.23 14.91 18.11
C ARG A 239 -3.19 14.02 17.43
N MET A 240 -2.87 14.24 16.16
CA MET A 240 -1.86 13.46 15.42
C MET A 240 -0.44 13.92 15.78
N ASP A 241 -0.10 13.85 17.06
CA ASP A 241 1.23 14.10 17.59
C ASP A 241 2.04 12.81 17.72
N LYS A 242 3.26 12.90 18.24
CA LYS A 242 4.10 11.73 18.52
C LYS A 242 3.40 10.73 19.44
N ASP A 243 2.67 11.24 20.42
CA ASP A 243 1.72 10.56 21.31
C ASP A 243 0.86 9.52 20.59
N PHE A 244 0.06 10.05 19.68
CA PHE A 244 -0.85 9.31 18.83
C PHE A 244 -0.14 8.28 17.97
N TYR A 245 0.97 8.63 17.31
CA TYR A 245 1.64 7.70 16.40
C TYR A 245 2.37 6.55 17.11
N ASP A 246 2.95 6.78 18.30
CA ASP A 246 3.49 5.70 19.13
C ASP A 246 2.37 4.70 19.50
N ASN A 247 1.18 5.20 19.87
CA ASN A 247 0.02 4.36 20.15
C ASN A 247 -0.53 3.67 18.90
N LEU A 248 -0.62 4.36 17.77
CA LEU A 248 -1.13 3.81 16.51
C LEU A 248 -0.25 2.69 15.99
N LEU A 249 1.07 2.90 15.99
CA LEU A 249 2.03 1.87 15.61
C LEU A 249 1.92 0.68 16.56
N THR A 250 1.87 0.91 17.87
CA THR A 250 1.73 -0.16 18.87
C THR A 250 0.44 -0.96 18.68
N PHE A 251 -0.68 -0.30 18.37
CA PHE A 251 -1.94 -0.95 18.04
C PHE A 251 -1.79 -1.93 16.88
N PHE A 252 -1.17 -1.51 15.77
CA PHE A 252 -0.96 -2.38 14.61
C PHE A 252 0.08 -3.47 14.86
N LEU A 253 1.15 -3.20 15.62
CA LEU A 253 2.18 -4.19 15.94
C LEU A 253 1.71 -5.28 16.91
N ASN A 254 0.71 -5.00 17.75
CA ASN A 254 0.16 -5.97 18.72
C ASN A 254 -1.08 -6.71 18.21
N ARG A 255 -1.58 -6.35 17.03
CA ARG A 255 -2.80 -6.95 16.46
C ARG A 255 -2.55 -8.39 16.04
N ASP A 256 -3.40 -9.32 16.46
CA ASP A 256 -3.31 -10.71 16.01
C ASP A 256 -3.73 -10.83 14.54
N ILE A 257 -2.77 -11.20 13.69
CA ILE A 257 -2.96 -11.46 12.26
C ILE A 257 -2.60 -12.89 11.88
N SER A 258 -2.46 -13.79 12.86
CA SER A 258 -2.03 -15.18 12.64
C SER A 258 -2.90 -15.96 11.65
N LYS A 259 -4.19 -15.62 11.56
CA LYS A 259 -5.17 -16.20 10.63
C LYS A 259 -5.51 -15.31 9.44
N PHE A 260 -4.85 -14.16 9.31
CA PHE A 260 -5.16 -13.22 8.25
C PHE A 260 -4.49 -13.63 6.95
N ASP A 261 -5.30 -13.89 5.92
CA ASP A 261 -4.86 -14.01 4.54
C ASP A 261 -5.16 -12.71 3.80
N PRO A 262 -4.13 -11.92 3.40
CA PRO A 262 -4.35 -10.70 2.64
C PRO A 262 -5.03 -10.91 1.28
N THR A 263 -5.11 -12.14 0.78
CA THR A 263 -5.79 -12.48 -0.49
C THR A 263 -7.26 -12.82 -0.33
N ASP A 264 -7.74 -13.03 0.91
CA ASP A 264 -9.15 -13.26 1.22
C ASP A 264 -9.90 -11.91 1.33
N ILE A 265 -10.15 -11.31 0.16
CA ILE A 265 -10.74 -9.98 0.06
C ILE A 265 -12.27 -10.03 0.21
N PRO A 266 -12.87 -9.26 1.13
CA PRO A 266 -14.32 -9.22 1.27
C PRO A 266 -15.00 -8.64 0.03
N MET A 267 -16.12 -9.26 -0.37
CA MET A 267 -16.88 -8.88 -1.56
C MET A 267 -17.84 -7.72 -1.27
N THR A 268 -17.42 -6.50 -1.60
CA THR A 268 -18.24 -5.29 -1.41
C THR A 268 -19.20 -5.04 -2.56
N ASP A 269 -20.28 -4.29 -2.32
CA ASP A 269 -21.19 -3.86 -3.39
C ASP A 269 -20.50 -2.93 -4.40
N ALA A 270 -19.50 -2.16 -3.97
CA ALA A 270 -18.68 -1.35 -4.86
C ALA A 270 -17.88 -2.21 -5.84
N LYS A 271 -17.30 -3.32 -5.36
CA LYS A 271 -16.62 -4.30 -6.22
C LYS A 271 -17.59 -4.95 -7.20
N LYS A 272 -18.77 -5.38 -6.73
CA LYS A 272 -19.82 -5.94 -7.60
C LYS A 272 -20.25 -4.96 -8.70
N GLN A 273 -20.43 -3.68 -8.36
CA GLN A 273 -20.78 -2.63 -9.32
C GLN A 273 -19.67 -2.43 -10.37
N LEU A 274 -18.42 -2.35 -9.94
CA LEU A 274 -17.28 -2.21 -10.83
C LEU A 274 -17.15 -3.39 -11.81
N LEU A 275 -17.33 -4.62 -11.32
CA LEU A 275 -17.34 -5.82 -12.17
C LEU A 275 -18.50 -5.84 -13.17
N ASN A 276 -19.70 -5.40 -12.76
CA ASN A 276 -20.84 -5.33 -13.67
C ASN A 276 -20.62 -4.31 -14.80
N VAL A 277 -20.01 -3.15 -14.52
CA VAL A 277 -19.76 -2.12 -15.56
C VAL A 277 -18.62 -2.49 -16.49
N ASN A 278 -17.69 -3.33 -16.05
CA ASN A 278 -16.63 -3.86 -16.91
C ASN A 278 -17.10 -4.97 -17.86
N ARG A 279 -18.37 -5.42 -17.76
CA ARG A 279 -18.94 -6.41 -18.69
C ARG A 279 -19.12 -5.82 -20.08
N THR A 280 -18.84 -6.64 -21.08
CA THR A 280 -19.11 -6.28 -22.46
C THR A 280 -20.59 -6.50 -22.79
N PRO A 281 -21.14 -5.82 -23.81
CA PRO A 281 -22.50 -6.11 -24.30
C PRO A 281 -22.68 -7.58 -24.72
N VAL A 282 -21.61 -8.23 -25.15
CA VAL A 282 -21.61 -9.67 -25.49
C VAL A 282 -21.81 -10.52 -24.23
N ASP A 283 -21.13 -10.19 -23.13
CA ASP A 283 -21.31 -10.88 -21.85
C ASP A 283 -22.76 -10.80 -21.36
N ASP A 284 -23.40 -9.64 -21.52
CA ASP A 284 -24.80 -9.45 -21.12
C ASP A 284 -25.75 -10.31 -21.96
N ILE A 285 -25.51 -10.44 -23.27
CA ILE A 285 -26.28 -11.33 -24.15
C ILE A 285 -26.10 -12.79 -23.74
N ILE A 286 -24.86 -13.21 -23.45
CA ILE A 286 -24.55 -14.58 -23.00
C ILE A 286 -25.25 -14.87 -21.67
N ILE A 287 -25.14 -13.98 -20.69
CA ILE A 287 -25.77 -14.14 -19.37
C ILE A 287 -27.29 -14.20 -19.49
N LYS A 288 -27.89 -13.32 -20.30
CA LYS A 288 -29.34 -13.32 -20.56
C LYS A 288 -29.78 -14.65 -21.17
N THR A 289 -29.04 -15.14 -22.16
CA THR A 289 -29.32 -16.42 -22.82
C THR A 289 -29.22 -17.59 -21.84
N ILE A 290 -28.16 -17.65 -21.04
CA ILE A 290 -27.98 -18.69 -20.01
C ILE A 290 -29.09 -18.65 -18.95
N ARG A 291 -29.50 -17.46 -18.49
CA ARG A 291 -30.62 -17.32 -17.53
C ARG A 291 -31.93 -17.84 -18.12
N ASN A 292 -32.23 -17.49 -19.36
CA ASN A 292 -33.42 -17.97 -20.06
C ASN A 292 -33.42 -19.49 -20.19
N LEU A 293 -32.27 -20.09 -20.55
CA LEU A 293 -32.10 -21.54 -20.62
C LEU A 293 -32.30 -22.19 -19.24
N LYS A 294 -31.69 -21.65 -18.18
CA LYS A 294 -31.86 -22.17 -16.81
C LYS A 294 -33.32 -22.13 -16.36
N MET A 295 -34.04 -21.04 -16.63
CA MET A 295 -35.47 -20.97 -16.33
C MET A 295 -36.25 -22.02 -17.11
N ALA A 296 -36.01 -22.17 -18.42
CA ALA A 296 -36.67 -23.18 -19.24
C ALA A 296 -36.44 -24.62 -18.72
N PHE A 297 -35.21 -24.95 -18.29
CA PHE A 297 -34.90 -26.25 -17.69
C PHE A 297 -35.54 -26.46 -16.31
N GLN A 298 -35.68 -25.41 -15.49
CA GLN A 298 -36.40 -25.49 -14.21
C GLN A 298 -37.90 -25.72 -14.41
N TYR A 299 -38.51 -25.04 -15.38
CA TYR A 299 -39.92 -25.25 -15.75
C TYR A 299 -40.16 -26.70 -16.24
N GLN A 300 -39.26 -27.25 -17.07
CA GLN A 300 -39.38 -28.65 -17.51
C GLN A 300 -39.19 -29.68 -16.39
N ARG A 301 -38.44 -29.35 -15.33
CA ARG A 301 -38.28 -30.22 -14.16
C ARG A 301 -39.44 -30.15 -13.18
N GLN A 302 -40.20 -29.05 -13.15
CA GLN A 302 -41.41 -28.91 -12.33
C GLN A 302 -42.67 -29.47 -13.03
N ALA A 303 -42.61 -29.65 -14.35
CA ALA A 303 -43.69 -30.22 -15.16
C ALA A 303 -43.61 -31.76 -15.33
N LYS A 304 -42.70 -32.42 -14.61
CA LYS A 304 -42.62 -33.88 -14.45
C LYS A 304 -42.91 -34.23 -13.00
#